data_AF-A0A4U3LYQ4-F1
#
_entry.id   AF-A0A4U3LYQ4-F1
#
_cell.length_a   1.000
_cell.length_b   1.000
_cell.length_c   1.000
_cell.angle_alpha   90.00
_cell.angle_beta   90.00
_cell.angle_gamma   90.00
#
_symmetry.space_group_name_H-M   'P 1'
#
loop_
_entity.id
_entity.type
_entity.pdbx_description
1 polymer ?
#
loop_
_entity_poly.entity_id
_entity_poly.type
_entity_poly.pdbx_seq_one_letter_code
_entity_poly.pdbx_strand_id
1 'polypeptide(L)'
;MEYAEFEVEYKQVADIILNGRNGADLTADIARLRALANQIDDEDDRDDALLEVSGIEVAIAHGPGEPPSEVILEARRIYAEADRDDGTTAERLARAEQGVQALERLEAATPEEEQAIGSLEHTLVMLIGALRLMQ
;
A
#
# COMPACT_ATOMS: atom_id res chain seq x y z
N MET A 1 -6.25 17.92 -9.94
CA MET A 1 -5.88 16.48 -10.04
C MET A 1 -6.72 15.73 -9.05
N GLU A 2 -7.09 14.50 -9.36
CA GLU A 2 -7.84 13.64 -8.43
C GLU A 2 -6.88 12.84 -7.54
N TYR A 3 -7.29 12.54 -6.30
CA TYR A 3 -6.47 11.75 -5.36
C TYR A 3 -6.00 10.41 -5.95
N ALA A 4 -6.87 9.73 -6.70
CA ALA A 4 -6.56 8.46 -7.34
C ALA A 4 -5.37 8.54 -8.32
N GLU A 5 -5.16 9.69 -8.98
CA GLU A 5 -4.01 9.88 -9.88
C GLU A 5 -2.70 10.03 -9.09
N PHE A 6 -2.75 10.72 -7.94
CA PHE A 6 -1.63 10.81 -7.00
C PHE A 6 -1.30 9.44 -6.40
N GLU A 7 -2.31 8.69 -5.99
CA GLU A 7 -2.16 7.40 -5.31
C GLU A 7 -1.39 6.37 -6.17
N VAL A 8 -1.62 6.37 -7.49
CA VAL A 8 -0.87 5.50 -8.43
C VAL A 8 0.63 5.81 -8.39
N GLU A 9 0.99 7.09 -8.40
CA GLU A 9 2.39 7.53 -8.37
C GLU A 9 3.02 7.28 -7.00
N TYR A 10 2.26 7.52 -5.93
CA TYR A 10 2.66 7.23 -4.57
C TYR A 10 2.97 5.74 -4.38
N LYS A 11 2.09 4.84 -4.82
CA LYS A 11 2.28 3.38 -4.74
C LYS A 11 3.57 2.92 -5.43
N GLN A 12 3.92 3.53 -6.57
CA GLN A 12 5.18 3.20 -7.27
C GLN A 12 6.42 3.57 -6.45
N VAL A 13 6.45 4.76 -5.85
CA VAL A 13 7.58 5.21 -5.02
C VAL A 13 7.64 4.42 -3.72
N ALA A 14 6.50 4.15 -3.10
CA ALA A 14 6.40 3.32 -1.90
C ALA A 14 6.91 1.89 -2.17
N ASP A 15 6.58 1.29 -3.31
CA ASP A 15 7.07 -0.05 -3.68
C ASP A 15 8.61 -0.10 -3.79
N ILE A 16 9.24 0.94 -4.34
CA ILE A 16 10.70 1.06 -4.42
C ILE A 16 11.33 1.11 -3.01
N ILE A 17 10.70 1.82 -2.09
CA ILE A 17 11.14 1.92 -0.69
C ILE A 17 10.96 0.57 0.02
N LEU A 18 9.79 -0.05 -0.14
CA LEU A 18 9.41 -1.28 0.56
C LEU A 18 10.14 -2.52 0.05
N ASN A 19 10.51 -2.57 -1.23
CA ASN A 19 11.20 -3.71 -1.85
C ASN A 19 12.73 -3.55 -1.94
N GLY A 20 13.29 -2.60 -1.18
CA GLY A 20 14.69 -2.69 -0.76
C GLY A 20 15.75 -2.28 -1.79
N ARG A 21 15.56 -1.16 -2.50
CA ARG A 21 16.75 -0.44 -3.02
C ARG A 21 17.33 0.48 -1.95
N ASN A 22 18.01 -0.14 -0.98
CA ASN A 22 18.91 0.56 -0.07
C ASN A 22 19.99 1.28 -0.89
N GLY A 23 19.85 2.61 -1.03
CA GLY A 23 20.81 3.48 -1.70
C GLY A 23 20.29 4.24 -2.93
N ALA A 24 19.02 4.12 -3.32
CA ALA A 24 18.44 5.03 -4.29
C ALA A 24 18.22 6.41 -3.64
N ASP A 25 18.79 7.46 -4.23
CA ASP A 25 18.45 8.83 -3.87
C ASP A 25 17.04 9.15 -4.37
N LEU A 26 16.06 9.04 -3.47
CA LEU A 26 14.64 9.28 -3.76
C LEU A 26 14.25 10.77 -3.63
N THR A 27 15.21 11.69 -3.44
CA THR A 27 14.93 13.11 -3.24
C THR A 27 14.09 13.70 -4.39
N ALA A 28 14.41 13.30 -5.63
CA ALA A 28 13.67 13.76 -6.81
C ALA A 28 12.25 13.19 -6.86
N ASP A 29 12.07 11.92 -6.49
CA ASP A 29 10.78 11.25 -6.48
C ASP A 29 9.84 11.84 -5.41
N ILE A 30 10.37 12.12 -4.21
CA ILE A 30 9.63 12.78 -3.14
C ILE A 30 9.23 14.20 -3.54
N ALA A 31 10.15 14.97 -4.15
CA ALA A 31 9.84 16.31 -4.63
C ALA A 31 8.73 16.29 -5.68
N ARG A 32 8.73 15.27 -6.56
CA ARG A 32 7.68 15.05 -7.55
C ARG A 32 6.34 14.71 -6.89
N LEU A 33 6.31 13.78 -5.93
CA LEU A 33 5.09 13.43 -5.19
C LEU A 33 4.51 14.64 -4.46
N ARG A 34 5.35 15.45 -3.81
CA ARG A 34 4.89 16.69 -3.16
C ARG A 34 4.28 17.67 -4.16
N ALA A 35 4.86 17.78 -5.36
CA ALA A 35 4.31 18.63 -6.42
C ALA A 35 2.97 18.09 -6.97
N LEU A 36 2.79 16.77 -7.04
CA LEU A 36 1.53 16.13 -7.44
C LEU A 36 0.45 16.31 -6.39
N ALA A 37 0.76 16.07 -5.11
CA ALA A 37 -0.16 16.32 -4.00
C ALA A 37 -0.68 17.76 -3.99
N ASN A 38 0.19 18.75 -4.24
CA ASN A 38 -0.22 20.16 -4.33
C ASN A 38 -1.14 20.49 -5.53
N GLN A 39 -1.27 19.60 -6.51
CA GLN A 39 -2.18 19.77 -7.65
C GLN A 39 -3.55 19.14 -7.40
N ILE A 40 -3.76 18.49 -6.25
CA ILE A 40 -5.06 17.95 -5.86
C ILE A 40 -6.01 19.10 -5.56
N ASP A 41 -7.17 19.07 -6.21
CA ASP A 41 -8.14 20.17 -6.20
C ASP A 41 -8.90 20.24 -4.87
N ASP A 42 -9.28 19.08 -4.32
CA ASP A 42 -9.90 18.96 -3.01
C ASP A 42 -8.88 19.19 -1.89
N GLU A 43 -9.30 19.92 -0.85
CA GLU A 43 -8.40 20.31 0.25
C GLU A 43 -8.13 19.17 1.22
N ASP A 44 -9.14 18.34 1.51
CA ASP A 44 -8.99 17.20 2.41
C ASP A 44 -8.10 16.13 1.75
N ASP A 45 -8.36 15.81 0.49
CA ASP A 45 -7.54 14.86 -0.30
C ASP A 45 -6.09 15.35 -0.45
N ARG A 46 -5.89 16.67 -0.61
CA ARG A 46 -4.55 17.26 -0.72
C ARG A 46 -3.78 17.11 0.59
N ASP A 47 -4.43 17.36 1.73
CA ASP A 47 -3.80 17.25 3.04
C ASP A 47 -3.42 15.79 3.35
N ASP A 48 -4.28 14.83 3.01
CA ASP A 48 -3.99 13.40 3.11
C ASP A 48 -2.79 13.01 2.24
N ALA A 49 -2.76 13.45 0.98
CA ALA A 49 -1.64 13.19 0.07
C ALA A 49 -0.32 13.77 0.59
N LEU A 50 -0.33 14.97 1.18
CA LEU A 50 0.86 15.59 1.78
C LEU A 50 1.33 14.86 3.04
N LEU A 51 0.40 14.31 3.83
CA LEU A 51 0.72 13.47 4.99
C LEU A 51 1.41 12.18 4.56
N GLU A 52 0.91 11.51 3.52
CA GLU A 52 1.52 10.31 2.94
C GLU A 52 2.96 10.57 2.45
N VAL A 53 3.20 11.68 1.73
CA VAL A 53 4.56 12.08 1.31
C VAL A 53 5.48 12.30 2.51
N SER A 54 4.96 12.92 3.57
CA SER A 54 5.74 13.15 4.80
C SER A 54 6.09 11.82 5.51
N GLY A 55 5.21 10.83 5.44
CA GLY A 55 5.47 9.47 5.94
C GLY A 55 6.66 8.81 5.25
N ILE A 56 6.80 8.98 3.93
CA ILE A 56 7.97 8.52 3.16
C ILE A 56 9.26 9.21 3.63
N GLU A 57 9.24 10.54 3.79
CA GLU A 57 10.40 11.30 4.26
C GLU A 57 10.87 10.83 5.64
N VAL A 58 9.92 10.54 6.53
CA VAL A 58 10.19 9.98 7.86
C VAL A 58 10.80 8.57 7.74
N ALA A 59 10.26 7.69 6.91
CA ALA A 59 10.79 6.35 6.69
C ALA A 59 12.24 6.38 6.16
N ILE A 60 12.54 7.30 5.25
CA ILE A 60 13.91 7.47 4.71
C ILE A 60 14.86 8.04 5.77
N ALA A 61 14.41 9.03 6.55
CA ALA A 61 15.23 9.68 7.58
C ALA A 61 15.64 8.74 8.72
N HIS A 62 14.79 7.76 9.06
CA HIS A 62 15.11 6.73 10.05
C HIS A 62 16.09 5.66 9.52
N GLY A 63 16.44 5.74 8.23
CA GLY A 63 17.25 4.75 7.54
C GLY A 63 16.44 3.50 7.19
N PRO A 64 16.94 2.64 6.29
CA PRO A 64 16.31 1.37 6.07
C PRO A 64 16.38 0.59 7.38
N GLY A 65 15.23 0.24 7.94
CA GLY A 65 15.16 -0.82 8.93
C GLY A 65 15.76 -2.12 8.38
N GLU A 66 15.75 -3.18 9.18
CA GLU A 66 16.05 -4.49 8.61
C GLU A 66 15.15 -4.75 7.39
N PRO A 67 15.71 -5.23 6.26
CA PRO A 67 14.91 -5.55 5.10
C PRO A 67 13.73 -6.44 5.50
N PRO A 68 12.52 -6.21 4.97
CA PRO A 68 11.38 -7.04 5.29
C PRO A 68 11.73 -8.50 4.96
N SER A 69 11.30 -9.40 5.85
CA SER A 69 11.49 -10.83 5.63
C SER A 69 10.80 -11.30 4.35
N GLU A 70 11.20 -12.48 3.87
CA GLU A 70 10.56 -13.10 2.70
C GLU A 70 9.05 -13.31 2.93
N VAL A 71 8.64 -13.59 4.18
CA VAL A 71 7.23 -13.76 4.55
C VAL A 71 6.45 -12.44 4.40
N ILE A 72 7.02 -11.32 4.84
CA ILE A 72 6.39 -10.00 4.70
C ILE A 72 6.36 -9.53 3.25
N LEU A 73 7.42 -9.80 2.48
CA LEU A 73 7.44 -9.51 1.06
C LEU A 73 6.35 -10.28 0.31
N GLU A 74 6.18 -11.56 0.61
CA GLU A 74 5.13 -12.38 0.03
C GLU A 74 3.72 -11.91 0.44
N ALA A 75 3.53 -11.54 1.72
CA ALA A 75 2.28 -10.97 2.21
C ALA A 75 1.89 -9.69 1.48
N ARG A 76 2.86 -8.79 1.27
CA ARG A 76 2.65 -7.54 0.52
C ARG A 76 2.29 -7.82 -0.94
N ARG A 77 2.93 -8.80 -1.57
CA ARG A 77 2.62 -9.21 -2.95
C ARG A 77 1.20 -9.75 -3.07
N ILE A 78 0.78 -10.60 -2.13
CA ILE A 78 -0.60 -11.12 -2.07
C ILE A 78 -1.60 -9.98 -1.90
N TYR A 79 -1.34 -9.07 -0.96
CA TYR A 79 -2.19 -7.91 -0.71
C TYR A 79 -2.32 -7.03 -1.96
N ALA A 80 -1.20 -6.66 -2.58
CA ALA A 80 -1.19 -5.77 -3.74
C ALA A 80 -1.97 -6.34 -4.94
N GLU A 81 -1.92 -7.66 -5.13
CA GLU A 81 -2.76 -8.32 -6.15
C GLU A 81 -4.24 -8.29 -5.74
N ALA A 82 -4.55 -8.58 -4.47
CA ALA A 82 -5.92 -8.63 -3.96
C ALA A 82 -6.64 -7.27 -3.99
N ASP A 83 -5.90 -6.18 -3.77
CA ASP A 83 -6.39 -4.80 -3.67
C ASP A 83 -6.48 -4.06 -5.02
N ARG A 84 -6.28 -4.75 -6.14
CA ARG A 84 -6.37 -4.10 -7.47
C ARG A 84 -7.79 -3.58 -7.73
N ASP A 85 -7.88 -2.34 -8.18
CA ASP A 85 -9.15 -1.67 -8.51
C ASP A 85 -9.71 -1.99 -9.90
N ASP A 86 -9.03 -2.84 -10.67
CA ASP A 86 -9.48 -3.26 -11.99
C ASP A 86 -10.53 -4.37 -11.94
N GLY A 87 -11.36 -4.41 -12.98
CA GLY A 87 -12.44 -5.38 -13.15
C GLY A 87 -13.79 -4.90 -12.61
N THR A 88 -14.78 -5.77 -12.72
CA THR A 88 -16.12 -5.59 -12.16
C THR A 88 -16.12 -5.73 -10.64
N THR A 89 -17.16 -5.21 -9.97
CA THR A 89 -17.33 -5.40 -8.51
C THR A 89 -17.26 -6.87 -8.09
N ALA A 90 -17.81 -7.79 -8.90
CA ALA A 90 -17.77 -9.22 -8.62
C ALA A 90 -16.35 -9.81 -8.74
N GLU A 91 -15.58 -9.38 -9.75
CA GLU A 91 -14.18 -9.81 -9.92
C GLU A 91 -13.30 -9.28 -8.79
N ARG A 92 -13.46 -8.00 -8.42
CA ARG A 92 -12.76 -7.38 -7.29
C ARG A 92 -13.07 -8.10 -5.98
N LEU A 93 -14.35 -8.43 -5.73
CA LEU A 93 -14.76 -9.17 -4.54
C LEU A 93 -14.11 -10.56 -4.49
N ALA A 94 -14.15 -11.31 -5.59
CA ALA A 94 -13.55 -12.63 -5.65
C ALA A 94 -12.02 -12.56 -5.43
N ARG A 95 -11.35 -11.54 -5.96
CA ARG A 95 -9.91 -11.33 -5.79
C ARG A 95 -9.55 -11.00 -4.34
N ALA A 96 -10.31 -10.11 -3.70
CA ALA A 96 -10.11 -9.75 -2.29
C ALA A 96 -10.31 -10.97 -1.37
N GLU A 97 -11.35 -11.78 -1.62
CA GLU A 97 -11.60 -13.03 -0.86
C GLU A 97 -10.47 -14.05 -1.03
N GLN A 98 -9.92 -14.18 -2.24
CA GLN A 98 -8.74 -15.03 -2.48
C GLN A 98 -7.49 -14.49 -1.77
N GLY A 99 -7.31 -13.17 -1.73
CA GLY A 99 -6.22 -12.51 -1.02
C GLY A 99 -6.22 -12.82 0.47
N VAL A 100 -7.37 -12.70 1.13
CA VAL A 100 -7.53 -13.08 2.56
C VAL A 100 -7.11 -14.52 2.79
N GLN A 101 -7.64 -15.47 2.00
CA GLN A 101 -7.27 -16.88 2.15
C GLN A 101 -5.79 -17.16 1.90
N ALA A 102 -5.15 -16.38 1.02
CA ALA A 102 -3.72 -16.53 0.75
C ALA A 102 -2.87 -15.98 1.90
N LEU A 103 -3.26 -14.86 2.51
CA LEU A 103 -2.60 -14.32 3.70
C LEU A 103 -2.74 -15.26 4.91
N GLU A 104 -3.92 -15.84 5.14
CA GLU A 104 -4.15 -16.81 6.21
C GLU A 104 -3.29 -18.07 6.09
N ARG A 105 -2.83 -18.41 4.87
CA ARG A 105 -1.99 -19.58 4.58
C ARG A 105 -0.49 -19.30 4.66
N LEU A 106 -0.08 -18.07 4.93
CA LEU A 106 1.34 -17.78 5.15
C LEU A 106 1.79 -18.40 6.47
N GLU A 107 2.33 -19.62 6.39
CA GLU A 107 2.99 -20.28 7.50
C GLU A 107 4.39 -19.65 7.75
N ALA A 108 4.88 -19.75 8.99
CA ALA A 108 6.21 -19.31 9.43
C ALA A 108 6.42 -17.80 9.69
N ALA A 109 5.36 -17.05 9.95
CA ALA A 109 5.48 -15.70 10.50
C ALA A 109 5.90 -15.73 11.99
N THR A 110 6.81 -14.83 12.38
CA THR A 110 7.05 -14.45 13.76
C THR A 110 5.85 -13.64 14.30
N PRO A 111 5.69 -13.47 15.62
CA PRO A 111 4.57 -12.71 16.17
C PRO A 111 4.46 -11.26 15.67
N GLU A 112 5.59 -10.62 15.38
CA GLU A 112 5.62 -9.27 14.81
C GLU A 112 5.13 -9.27 13.35
N GLU A 113 5.52 -10.29 12.58
CA GLU A 113 5.08 -10.46 11.20
C GLU A 113 3.60 -10.86 11.13
N GLU A 114 3.10 -11.67 12.06
CA GLU A 114 1.67 -11.98 12.20
C GLU A 114 0.84 -10.70 12.40
N GLN A 115 1.33 -9.74 13.18
CA GLN A 115 0.65 -8.45 13.36
C GLN A 115 0.61 -7.64 12.05
N ALA A 116 1.73 -7.61 11.31
CA ALA A 116 1.80 -6.92 10.04
C ALA A 116 0.89 -7.57 8.98
N ILE A 117 0.89 -8.91 8.88
CA ILE A 117 0.03 -9.68 7.99
C ILE A 117 -1.44 -9.49 8.35
N GLY A 118 -1.79 -9.56 9.65
CA GLY A 118 -3.15 -9.35 10.12
C GLY A 118 -3.70 -7.95 9.81
N SER A 119 -2.83 -6.93 9.73
CA SER A 119 -3.22 -5.59 9.31
C SER A 119 -3.61 -5.54 7.81
N LEU A 120 -2.87 -6.26 6.96
CA LEU A 120 -3.18 -6.40 5.53
C LEU A 120 -4.49 -7.19 5.33
N GLU A 121 -4.66 -8.30 6.07
CA GLU A 121 -5.87 -9.11 6.06
C GLU A 121 -7.10 -8.28 6.46
N HIS A 122 -7.01 -7.53 7.57
CA HIS A 122 -8.09 -6.68 8.05
C HIS A 122 -8.54 -5.66 6.99
N THR A 123 -7.59 -5.08 6.27
CA THR A 123 -7.86 -4.12 5.19
C THR A 123 -8.63 -4.77 4.05
N LEU A 124 -8.26 -5.98 3.62
CA LEU A 124 -9.01 -6.72 2.59
C LEU A 124 -10.41 -7.11 3.07
N VAL A 125 -10.59 -7.46 4.35
CA VAL A 125 -11.93 -7.74 4.93
C VAL A 125 -12.82 -6.50 4.89
N MET A 126 -12.28 -5.32 5.17
CA MET A 126 -13.00 -4.05 5.04
C MET A 126 -13.40 -3.78 3.58
N LEU A 127 -12.50 -3.98 2.63
CA LEU A 127 -12.77 -3.86 1.19
C LEU A 127 -13.90 -4.81 0.75
N ILE A 128 -13.84 -6.09 1.17
CA ILE A 128 -14.91 -7.08 0.91
C ILE A 128 -16.26 -6.57 1.42
N GLY A 129 -16.28 -6.01 2.64
CA GLY A 129 -17.48 -5.41 3.22
C GLY A 129 -18.04 -4.28 2.36
N ALA A 130 -17.19 -3.35 1.91
CA ALA A 130 -17.58 -2.25 1.05
C ALA A 130 -18.10 -2.72 -0.32
N LEU A 131 -17.42 -3.67 -0.97
CA LEU A 131 -17.81 -4.22 -2.27
C LEU A 131 -19.17 -4.92 -2.22
N ARG A 132 -19.50 -5.60 -1.11
CA ARG A 132 -20.80 -6.25 -0.90
C ARG A 132 -21.96 -5.27 -0.73
N LEU A 133 -21.70 -4.05 -0.24
CA LEU A 133 -22.71 -3.00 -0.12
C LEU A 133 -23.05 -2.33 -1.46
N MET A 134 -22.21 -2.51 -2.48
CA MET A 134 -22.38 -1.92 -3.81
C MET A 134 -23.07 -2.86 -4.82
N GLN A 135 -23.46 -4.07 -4.38
CA GLN A 135 -24.27 -5.01 -5.17
C GLN A 135 -25.76 -4.76 -4.96
#